data_AF-A0A851JBZ8-F1
#
_entry.id   AF-A0A851JBZ8-F1
#
_cell.length_a   1.000
_cell.length_b   1.000
_cell.length_c   1.000
_cell.angle_alpha   90.00
_cell.angle_beta   90.00
_cell.angle_gamma   90.00
#
_symmetry.space_group_name_H-M   'P 1'
#
loop_
_entity.id
_entity.type
_entity.pdbx_description
1 polymer ?
#
loop_
_entity_poly.entity_id
_entity_poly.type
_entity_poly.pdbx_seq_one_letter_code
_entity_poly.pdbx_strand_id
1 'polypeptide(L)'
;GPPHSYCIVEKWRGFERILPNKTKILRLWVAWGDEQENVRFVLVRSEASLPNAGPRSAEARVVLSKERPGRGLGAARASLALTQERQRRVVRKAFRKLAKINKKRQQPLAREASSAERMETLVHLVLSQDHTIRQQIQRLRELDREIDRYEAKIHLDRMKRHGVNYVQDTYLVGTGGGEPEPGREPGQPAGRPEEDYARKCEEVLQLQEQRAQQEELLEHLAAEIQEELNERWMKRRREELELAVGPGLADTDCDTTELSGGGGGEGELHLEHERVKTQLSTSLYIGLKLSTDLEAVKTDLDCTQRAWEDKERELQRLLETLGTLDVAEAP
;
A
#
# COMPACT_ATOMS: atom_id res chain seq x y z
N GLY A 1 33.35 -23.63 15.75
CA GLY A 1 32.33 -24.20 16.66
C GLY A 1 31.78 -25.50 16.08
N PRO A 2 30.89 -26.22 16.78
CA PRO A 2 30.26 -27.42 16.24
C PRO A 2 29.50 -27.10 14.94
N PRO A 3 29.50 -27.97 13.92
CA PRO A 3 28.91 -27.67 12.61
C PRO A 3 27.41 -27.38 12.66
N HIS A 4 26.71 -27.88 13.68
CA HIS A 4 25.28 -27.65 13.91
C HIS A 4 24.93 -26.23 14.37
N SER A 5 25.91 -25.41 14.75
CA SER A 5 25.70 -24.02 15.19
C SER A 5 25.75 -23.00 14.06
N TYR A 6 25.83 -23.44 12.80
CA TYR A 6 25.90 -22.57 11.63
C TYR A 6 24.80 -22.90 10.61
N CYS A 7 24.25 -21.88 9.97
CA CYS A 7 23.29 -21.98 8.89
C CYS A 7 23.78 -21.16 7.69
N ILE A 8 23.37 -21.55 6.48
CA ILE A 8 23.73 -20.85 5.25
C ILE A 8 22.57 -19.94 4.87
N VAL A 9 22.86 -18.67 4.61
CA VAL A 9 21.89 -17.65 4.21
C VAL A 9 22.16 -17.24 2.78
N GLU A 10 21.12 -17.29 1.95
CA GLU A 10 21.09 -16.77 0.59
C GLU A 10 20.66 -15.30 0.61
N LYS A 11 21.46 -14.42 0.01
CA LYS A 11 21.17 -12.99 -0.14
C LYS A 11 21.03 -12.64 -1.62
N TRP A 12 19.92 -12.01 -1.99
CA TRP A 12 19.66 -11.51 -3.34
C TRP A 12 18.80 -10.24 -3.28
N ARG A 13 19.27 -9.13 -3.89
CA ARG A 13 18.56 -7.83 -3.97
C ARG A 13 17.85 -7.37 -2.68
N GLY A 14 18.48 -7.55 -1.52
CA GLY A 14 17.92 -7.15 -0.22
C GLY A 14 17.02 -8.19 0.46
N PHE A 15 16.74 -9.33 -0.19
CA PHE A 15 16.10 -10.50 0.42
C PHE A 15 17.15 -11.43 1.04
N GLU A 16 16.90 -11.86 2.27
CA GLU A 16 17.72 -12.84 2.98
C GLU A 16 16.88 -14.08 3.32
N ARG A 17 17.35 -15.26 2.90
CA ARG A 17 16.68 -16.54 3.13
C ARG A 17 17.63 -17.56 3.76
N ILE A 18 17.23 -18.13 4.90
CA ILE A 18 17.98 -19.23 5.52
C ILE A 18 17.72 -20.53 4.74
N LEU A 19 18.79 -21.18 4.29
CA LEU A 19 18.72 -22.44 3.57
C LEU A 19 18.65 -23.62 4.55
N PRO A 20 17.78 -24.63 4.30
CA PRO A 20 17.79 -25.88 5.05
C PRO A 20 19.17 -26.56 5.02
N ASN A 21 19.56 -27.24 6.10
CA ASN A 21 20.88 -27.88 6.22
C ASN A 21 21.16 -28.99 5.17
N LYS A 22 20.12 -29.49 4.48
CA LYS A 22 20.23 -30.52 3.42
C LYS A 22 20.28 -29.94 2.00
N THR A 23 20.32 -28.61 1.88
CA THR A 23 20.23 -27.94 0.59
C THR A 23 21.50 -28.12 -0.24
N LYS A 24 21.33 -28.57 -1.49
CA LYS A 24 22.44 -28.72 -2.44
C LYS A 24 22.76 -27.35 -3.05
N ILE A 25 23.69 -26.61 -2.45
CA ILE A 25 24.04 -25.23 -2.82
C ILE A 25 24.39 -25.11 -4.31
N LEU A 26 25.16 -26.05 -4.86
CA LEU A 26 25.51 -26.05 -6.29
C LEU A 26 24.30 -26.20 -7.21
N ARG A 27 23.27 -26.95 -6.79
CA ARG A 27 22.02 -27.05 -7.57
C ARG A 27 21.21 -25.76 -7.49
N LEU A 28 21.17 -25.10 -6.33
CA LEU A 28 20.53 -23.80 -6.21
C LEU A 28 21.26 -22.74 -7.02
N TRP A 29 22.59 -22.71 -6.95
CA TRP A 29 23.43 -21.80 -7.72
C TRP A 29 23.17 -21.91 -9.22
N VAL A 30 23.14 -23.13 -9.76
CA VAL A 30 22.81 -23.37 -11.18
C VAL A 30 21.37 -22.95 -11.51
N ALA A 31 20.42 -23.10 -10.57
CA ALA A 31 19.04 -22.69 -10.76
C ALA A 31 18.84 -21.16 -10.85
N TRP A 32 19.80 -20.35 -10.38
CA TRP A 32 19.76 -18.89 -10.50
C TRP A 32 20.18 -18.36 -11.87
N GLY A 33 20.76 -19.21 -12.75
CA GLY A 33 21.08 -18.82 -14.12
C GLY A 33 21.93 -17.54 -14.21
N ASP A 34 21.46 -16.56 -14.97
CA ASP A 34 22.16 -15.31 -15.26
C ASP A 34 22.27 -14.37 -14.04
N GLU A 35 21.49 -14.60 -12.98
CA GLU A 35 21.50 -13.79 -11.75
C GLU A 35 22.49 -14.32 -10.69
N GLN A 36 23.31 -15.31 -11.02
CA GLN A 36 24.32 -15.89 -10.13
C GLN A 36 25.27 -14.83 -9.53
N GLU A 37 25.74 -13.87 -10.33
CA GLU A 37 26.67 -12.82 -9.86
C GLU A 37 26.07 -11.93 -8.76
N ASN A 38 24.74 -11.88 -8.67
CA ASN A 38 23.99 -11.07 -7.71
C ASN A 38 23.58 -11.83 -6.45
N VAL A 39 23.80 -13.16 -6.41
CA VAL A 39 23.46 -14.02 -5.27
C VAL A 39 24.69 -14.27 -4.40
N ARG A 40 24.54 -14.12 -3.09
CA ARG A 40 25.62 -14.40 -2.12
C ARG A 40 25.18 -15.41 -1.07
N PHE A 41 25.99 -16.44 -0.84
CA PHE A 41 25.80 -17.37 0.28
C PHE A 41 26.69 -16.98 1.45
N VAL A 42 26.08 -16.72 2.60
CA VAL A 42 26.79 -16.32 3.83
C VAL A 42 26.56 -17.37 4.91
N LEU A 43 27.64 -17.86 5.52
CA LEU A 43 27.56 -18.75 6.66
C LEU A 43 27.40 -17.91 7.94
N VAL A 44 26.26 -18.05 8.61
CA VAL A 44 25.91 -17.30 9.82
C VAL A 44 25.76 -18.27 10.99
N ARG A 45 26.10 -17.83 12.21
CA ARG A 45 25.83 -18.63 13.42
C ARG A 45 24.32 -18.65 13.69
N SER A 46 23.74 -19.82 13.83
CA SER A 46 22.28 -20.05 13.93
C SER A 46 21.60 -19.32 15.12
N GLU A 47 22.38 -18.90 16.10
CA GLU A 47 21.95 -18.17 17.30
C GLU A 47 22.01 -16.63 17.16
N ALA A 48 22.57 -16.12 16.04
CA ALA A 48 22.57 -14.70 15.68
C ALA A 48 21.46 -14.31 14.69
N SER A 49 20.77 -15.29 14.07
CA SER A 49 19.61 -15.03 13.21
C SER A 49 18.33 -14.93 14.04
N LEU A 50 17.73 -13.73 14.11
CA LEU A 50 16.42 -13.44 14.70
C LEU A 50 15.26 -14.07 13.87
N PRO A 51 14.03 -14.15 14.43
CA PRO A 51 13.26 -15.39 14.46
C PRO A 51 12.45 -15.67 13.20
N ASN A 52 12.50 -16.95 12.83
CA ASN A 52 11.59 -17.73 12.01
C ASN A 52 10.15 -17.15 11.91
N ALA A 53 9.83 -16.52 10.78
CA ALA A 53 8.45 -16.29 10.35
C ALA A 53 7.89 -17.61 9.77
N GLY A 54 6.93 -18.22 10.46
CA GLY A 54 6.20 -19.38 9.96
C GLY A 54 5.58 -20.26 11.06
N PRO A 55 4.26 -20.50 11.04
CA PRO A 55 3.54 -21.21 12.10
C PRO A 55 3.87 -22.71 12.06
N ARG A 56 4.35 -23.25 13.18
CA ARG A 56 4.53 -24.70 13.34
C ARG A 56 3.25 -25.32 13.90
N SER A 57 2.63 -26.17 13.09
CA SER A 57 1.64 -27.16 13.46
C SER A 57 2.12 -27.96 14.68
N ALA A 58 1.34 -27.95 15.75
CA ALA A 58 1.54 -28.83 16.89
C ALA A 58 0.88 -30.19 16.57
N GLU A 59 1.68 -31.15 16.10
CA GLU A 59 1.30 -32.55 16.10
C GLU A 59 1.19 -33.04 17.55
N ALA A 60 -0.04 -33.29 17.99
CA ALA A 60 -0.36 -33.88 19.28
C ALA A 60 0.11 -35.34 19.32
N ARG A 61 1.27 -35.59 19.92
CA ARG A 61 1.67 -36.95 20.32
C ARG A 61 0.89 -37.35 21.56
N VAL A 62 -0.21 -38.06 21.35
CA VAL A 62 -0.93 -38.85 22.36
C VAL A 62 0.04 -39.87 22.96
N VAL A 63 0.48 -39.63 24.19
CA VAL A 63 1.19 -40.63 24.99
C VAL A 63 0.14 -41.44 25.73
N LEU A 64 -0.11 -42.66 25.22
CA LEU A 64 -0.78 -43.74 25.94
C LEU A 64 0.01 -44.04 27.23
N SER A 65 -0.49 -43.55 28.38
CA SER A 65 0.05 -43.93 29.67
C SER A 65 -0.44 -45.33 30.04
N LYS A 66 0.43 -46.29 29.72
CA LYS A 66 0.44 -47.69 30.13
C LYS A 66 0.01 -47.87 31.60
N GLU A 67 -1.05 -48.66 31.80
CA GLU A 67 -1.50 -49.21 33.07
C GLU A 67 -0.37 -49.91 33.83
N ARG A 68 -0.46 -49.89 35.17
CA ARG A 68 -0.01 -50.97 36.07
C ARG A 68 -0.51 -50.72 37.51
N PRO A 69 -0.60 -51.75 38.36
CA PRO A 69 -1.85 -52.44 38.66
C PRO A 69 -2.37 -52.16 40.08
N GLY A 70 -3.63 -52.52 40.30
CA GLY A 70 -4.27 -52.51 41.60
C GLY A 70 -3.49 -53.30 42.66
N ARG A 71 -3.48 -52.75 43.87
CA ARG A 71 -3.37 -53.51 45.11
C ARG A 71 -4.50 -53.06 46.00
N GLY A 72 -5.49 -53.93 46.16
CA GLY A 72 -6.64 -53.75 47.02
C GLY A 72 -6.34 -54.01 48.50
N LEU A 73 -7.42 -53.86 49.26
CA LEU A 73 -7.67 -54.30 50.64
C LEU A 73 -7.13 -53.39 51.76
N GLY A 74 -8.02 -52.50 52.21
CA GLY A 74 -8.65 -52.64 53.53
C GLY A 74 -7.82 -52.29 54.76
N ALA A 75 -8.08 -51.12 55.34
CA ALA A 75 -8.22 -50.95 56.79
C ALA A 75 -8.89 -49.59 57.07
N ALA A 76 -10.15 -49.64 57.48
CA ALA A 76 -10.78 -48.53 58.18
C ALA A 76 -10.10 -48.30 59.53
N ARG A 77 -10.10 -47.03 59.97
CA ARG A 77 -9.74 -46.51 61.31
C ARG A 77 -8.24 -46.39 61.63
N ALA A 78 -7.71 -45.19 61.40
CA ALA A 78 -6.65 -44.60 62.24
C ALA A 78 -6.63 -43.06 62.06
N SER A 79 -7.73 -42.41 62.44
CA SER A 79 -7.69 -41.02 62.88
C SER A 79 -7.05 -41.00 64.28
N LEU A 80 -5.92 -40.30 64.40
CA LEU A 80 -5.42 -39.50 65.54
C LEU A 80 -3.88 -39.60 65.68
N ALA A 81 -3.25 -38.41 65.68
CA ALA A 81 -1.84 -38.12 65.95
C ALA A 81 -0.79 -38.55 64.90
N LEU A 82 -0.67 -37.76 63.81
CA LEU A 82 0.61 -37.64 63.10
C LEU A 82 1.65 -37.08 64.09
N THR A 83 2.70 -37.84 64.42
CA THR A 83 3.87 -37.35 65.18
C THR A 83 4.33 -35.99 64.62
N GLN A 84 4.58 -35.00 65.47
CA GLN A 84 4.88 -33.60 65.10
C GLN A 84 5.97 -33.49 64.01
N GLU A 85 6.92 -34.41 63.99
CA GLU A 85 7.99 -34.56 62.98
C GLU A 85 7.47 -34.83 61.55
N ARG A 86 6.43 -35.67 61.41
CA ARG A 86 5.79 -35.99 60.13
C ARG A 86 4.99 -34.79 59.62
N GLN A 87 4.28 -34.06 60.49
CA GLN A 87 3.62 -32.80 60.12
C GLN A 87 4.63 -31.74 59.66
N ARG A 88 5.73 -31.53 60.40
CA ARG A 88 6.82 -30.62 59.99
C ARG A 88 7.41 -31.00 58.64
N ARG A 89 7.50 -32.30 58.30
CA ARG A 89 7.99 -32.77 56.99
C ARG A 89 6.98 -32.52 55.87
N VAL A 90 5.69 -32.74 56.11
CA VAL A 90 4.61 -32.46 55.14
C VAL A 90 4.54 -30.97 54.84
N VAL A 91 4.58 -30.13 55.86
CA VAL A 91 4.58 -28.67 55.73
C VAL A 91 5.80 -28.18 54.96
N ARG A 92 7.02 -28.66 55.29
CA ARG A 92 8.24 -28.36 54.50
C ARG A 92 8.13 -28.82 53.05
N LYS A 93 7.51 -29.97 52.77
CA LYS A 93 7.26 -30.43 51.40
C LYS A 93 6.24 -29.55 50.68
N ALA A 94 5.20 -29.07 51.36
CA ALA A 94 4.22 -28.14 50.83
C ALA A 94 4.85 -26.79 50.50
N PHE A 95 5.64 -26.20 51.41
CA PHE A 95 6.37 -24.97 51.17
C PHE A 95 7.40 -25.10 50.04
N ARG A 96 8.12 -26.23 49.95
CA ARG A 96 9.02 -26.48 48.81
C ARG A 96 8.26 -26.63 47.49
N LYS A 97 7.07 -27.24 47.49
CA LYS A 97 6.19 -27.30 46.30
C LYS A 97 5.70 -25.90 45.93
N LEU A 98 5.27 -25.09 46.91
CA LEU A 98 4.83 -23.72 46.70
C LEU A 98 5.95 -22.84 46.15
N ALA A 99 7.16 -22.94 46.70
CA ALA A 99 8.36 -22.25 46.22
C ALA A 99 8.74 -22.67 44.79
N LYS A 100 8.61 -23.96 44.44
CA LYS A 100 8.81 -24.43 43.07
C LYS A 100 7.75 -23.90 42.10
N ILE A 101 6.49 -23.81 42.51
CA ILE A 101 5.42 -23.24 41.70
C ILE A 101 5.63 -21.73 41.52
N ASN A 102 5.98 -20.99 42.57
CA ASN A 102 6.27 -19.56 42.48
C ASN A 102 7.50 -19.29 41.60
N LYS A 103 8.58 -20.06 41.73
CA LYS A 103 9.75 -19.93 40.86
C LYS A 103 9.42 -20.21 39.38
N LYS A 104 8.53 -21.16 39.11
CA LYS A 104 8.01 -21.43 37.75
C LYS A 104 7.10 -20.33 37.21
N ARG A 105 6.35 -19.63 38.08
CA ARG A 105 5.51 -18.48 37.70
C ARG A 105 6.32 -17.20 37.50
N GLN A 106 7.41 -17.00 38.24
CA GLN A 106 8.26 -15.82 38.13
C GLN A 106 9.21 -15.86 36.91
N GLN A 107 9.60 -17.05 36.44
CA GLN A 107 10.44 -17.21 35.24
C GLN A 107 9.86 -16.62 33.94
N PRO A 108 8.58 -16.85 33.57
CA PRO A 108 7.98 -16.25 32.38
C PRO A 108 7.86 -14.73 32.51
N LEU A 109 7.45 -14.21 33.69
CA LEU A 109 7.33 -12.77 33.93
C LEU A 109 8.66 -12.02 33.78
N ALA A 110 9.77 -12.59 34.24
CA ALA A 110 11.09 -12.00 34.07
C ALA A 110 11.56 -12.02 32.60
N ARG A 111 11.17 -13.04 31.83
CA ARG A 111 11.45 -13.11 30.38
C ARG A 111 10.60 -12.11 29.61
N GLU A 112 9.33 -11.96 29.97
CA GLU A 112 8.40 -10.99 29.39
C GLU A 112 8.86 -9.55 29.65
N ALA A 113 9.33 -9.23 30.87
CA ALA A 113 9.96 -7.95 31.18
C ALA A 113 11.20 -7.70 30.29
N SER A 114 12.10 -8.69 30.17
CA SER A 114 13.28 -8.55 29.30
C SER A 114 12.94 -8.42 27.81
N SER A 115 11.79 -8.93 27.37
CA SER A 115 11.31 -8.75 25.99
C SER A 115 10.62 -7.41 25.79
N ALA A 116 9.94 -6.90 26.82
CA ALA A 116 9.33 -5.57 26.81
C ALA A 116 10.41 -4.48 26.74
N GLU A 117 11.49 -4.59 27.54
CA GLU A 117 12.64 -3.68 27.48
C GLU A 117 13.35 -3.70 26.11
N ARG A 118 13.49 -4.89 25.50
CA ARG A 118 14.02 -5.02 24.13
C ARG A 118 13.08 -4.40 23.09
N MET A 119 11.77 -4.55 23.25
CA MET A 119 10.77 -3.94 22.38
C MET A 119 10.78 -2.42 22.51
N GLU A 120 10.89 -1.90 23.72
CA GLU A 120 11.03 -0.47 24.01
C GLU A 120 12.30 0.12 23.36
N THR A 121 13.42 -0.60 23.47
CA THR A 121 14.68 -0.20 22.80
C THR A 121 14.51 -0.17 21.27
N LEU A 122 13.83 -1.16 20.68
CA LEU A 122 13.54 -1.17 19.24
C LEU A 122 12.58 -0.04 18.84
N VAL A 123 11.58 0.27 19.65
CA VAL A 123 10.68 1.41 19.41
C VAL A 123 11.48 2.71 19.43
N HIS A 124 12.35 2.93 20.41
CA HIS A 124 13.21 4.12 20.43
C HIS A 124 14.14 4.18 19.21
N LEU A 125 14.69 3.05 18.78
CA LEU A 125 15.52 3.00 17.56
C LEU A 125 14.70 3.38 16.33
N VAL A 126 13.52 2.79 16.15
CA VAL A 126 12.63 3.08 15.01
C VAL A 126 12.19 4.54 15.03
N LEU A 127 11.84 5.10 16.19
CA LEU A 127 11.48 6.51 16.33
C LEU A 127 12.66 7.44 16.00
N SER A 128 13.87 7.10 16.45
CA SER A 128 15.07 7.89 16.14
C SER A 128 15.43 7.83 14.65
N GLN A 129 15.23 6.68 14.01
CA GLN A 129 15.43 6.49 12.58
C GLN A 129 14.37 7.24 11.77
N ASP A 130 13.09 7.16 12.17
CA ASP A 130 12.00 7.91 11.56
C ASP A 130 12.25 9.42 11.64
N HIS A 131 12.70 9.92 12.79
CA HIS A 131 13.10 11.32 12.94
C HIS A 131 14.25 11.70 11.98
N THR A 132 15.27 10.85 11.87
CA THR A 132 16.41 11.06 10.97
C THR A 132 15.95 11.08 9.50
N ILE A 133 15.09 10.14 9.10
CA ILE A 133 14.54 10.08 7.74
C ILE A 133 13.73 11.34 7.45
N ARG A 134 12.87 11.79 8.37
CA ARG A 134 12.10 13.04 8.21
C ARG A 134 13.03 14.24 8.05
N GLN A 135 14.09 14.32 8.85
CA GLN A 135 15.08 15.38 8.74
C GLN A 135 15.82 15.34 7.39
N GLN A 136 16.21 14.15 6.93
CA GLN A 136 16.86 13.96 5.63
C GLN A 136 15.93 14.35 4.46
N ILE A 137 14.66 13.96 4.50
CA ILE A 137 13.66 14.36 3.51
C ILE A 137 13.49 15.88 3.50
N GLN A 138 13.44 16.52 4.67
CA GLN A 138 13.35 17.97 4.75
C GLN A 138 14.59 18.64 4.15
N ARG A 139 15.79 18.11 4.44
CA ARG A 139 17.04 18.63 3.88
C ARG A 139 17.11 18.46 2.36
N LEU A 140 16.66 17.32 1.83
CA LEU A 140 16.56 17.11 0.38
C LEU A 140 15.64 18.14 -0.26
N ARG A 141 14.45 18.37 0.32
CA ARG A 141 13.52 19.40 -0.16
C ARG A 141 14.09 20.81 -0.09
N GLU A 142 14.96 21.11 0.87
CA GLU A 142 15.67 22.39 0.93
C GLU A 142 16.71 22.51 -0.19
N LEU A 143 17.47 21.44 -0.43
CA LEU A 143 18.48 21.38 -1.49
C LEU A 143 17.83 21.45 -2.88
N ASP A 144 16.72 20.75 -3.12
CA ASP A 144 15.99 20.81 -4.39
C ASP A 144 15.53 22.24 -4.68
N ARG A 145 14.96 22.94 -3.68
CA ARG A 145 14.60 24.35 -3.82
C ARG A 145 15.80 25.26 -4.08
N GLU A 146 16.97 24.91 -3.56
CA GLU A 146 18.20 25.65 -3.80
C GLU A 146 18.71 25.41 -5.22
N ILE A 147 18.65 24.17 -5.71
CA ILE A 147 18.91 23.80 -7.11
C ILE A 147 18.00 24.60 -8.03
N ASP A 148 16.69 24.60 -7.80
CA ASP A 148 15.71 25.33 -8.62
C ASP A 148 16.06 26.82 -8.72
N ARG A 149 16.49 27.45 -7.62
CA ARG A 149 16.92 28.86 -7.63
C ARG A 149 18.18 29.06 -8.46
N TYR A 150 19.16 28.18 -8.32
CA TYR A 150 20.40 28.25 -9.10
C TYR A 150 20.14 28.01 -10.58
N GLU A 151 19.30 27.03 -10.93
CA GLU A 151 18.89 26.74 -12.29
C GLU A 151 18.12 27.90 -12.91
N ALA A 152 17.15 28.47 -12.20
CA ALA A 152 16.41 29.65 -12.66
C ALA A 152 17.34 30.85 -12.88
N LYS A 153 18.32 31.07 -11.98
CA LYS A 153 19.33 32.12 -12.15
C LYS A 153 20.19 31.90 -13.39
N ILE A 154 20.71 30.68 -13.56
CA ILE A 154 21.52 30.31 -14.73
C ILE A 154 20.69 30.43 -16.00
N HIS A 155 19.44 29.99 -15.99
CA HIS A 155 18.51 30.09 -17.11
C HIS A 155 18.29 31.55 -17.50
N LEU A 156 18.02 32.42 -16.53
CA LEU A 156 17.81 33.85 -16.76
C LEU A 156 19.08 34.54 -17.27
N ASP A 157 20.24 34.20 -16.72
CA ASP A 157 21.53 34.70 -17.21
C ASP A 157 21.81 34.25 -18.64
N ARG A 158 21.50 32.99 -18.98
CA ARG A 158 21.66 32.44 -20.34
C ARG A 158 20.67 33.08 -21.31
N MET A 159 19.41 33.26 -20.92
CA MET A 159 18.42 33.99 -21.73
C MET A 159 18.86 35.42 -22.04
N LYS A 160 19.44 36.13 -21.06
CA LYS A 160 19.95 37.49 -21.27
C LYS A 160 21.13 37.54 -22.24
N ARG A 161 22.01 36.53 -22.22
CA ARG A 161 23.21 36.49 -23.08
C ARG A 161 22.93 35.94 -24.48
N HIS A 162 22.07 34.93 -24.59
CA HIS A 162 21.86 34.13 -25.80
C HIS A 162 20.45 34.25 -26.37
N GLY A 163 19.56 35.03 -25.74
CA GLY A 163 18.17 35.16 -26.14
C GLY A 163 17.27 34.05 -25.60
N VAL A 164 15.96 34.21 -25.77
CA VAL A 164 14.94 33.25 -25.29
C VAL A 164 15.10 31.88 -25.97
N ASN A 165 15.64 31.85 -27.19
CA ASN A 165 15.81 30.64 -27.97
C ASN A 165 17.08 29.83 -27.65
N TYR A 166 17.87 30.25 -26.65
CA TYR A 166 19.19 29.68 -26.41
C TYR A 166 19.20 28.15 -26.23
N VAL A 167 18.13 27.59 -25.67
CA VAL A 167 17.98 26.13 -25.51
C VAL A 167 17.86 25.48 -26.88
N GLN A 168 16.96 25.97 -27.73
CA GLN A 168 16.77 25.44 -29.08
C GLN A 168 18.04 25.65 -29.91
N ASP A 169 18.69 26.80 -29.78
CA ASP A 169 19.96 27.10 -30.45
C ASP A 169 21.06 26.14 -29.97
N THR A 170 21.15 25.78 -28.69
CA THR A 170 22.12 24.77 -28.24
C THR A 170 21.91 23.38 -28.83
N TYR A 171 20.65 22.98 -29.10
CA TYR A 171 20.37 21.68 -29.73
C TYR A 171 20.45 21.73 -31.26
N LEU A 172 20.11 22.86 -31.89
CA LEU A 172 20.13 23.06 -33.33
C LEU A 172 21.54 23.40 -33.87
N VAL A 173 22.36 24.12 -33.10
CA VAL A 173 23.77 24.38 -33.43
C VAL A 173 24.58 23.08 -33.45
N GLY A 174 24.16 22.04 -32.73
CA GLY A 174 24.73 20.69 -32.82
C GLY A 174 24.50 19.97 -34.16
N THR A 175 23.56 20.44 -34.98
CA THR A 175 23.27 19.90 -36.33
C THR A 175 23.77 20.78 -37.48
N GLY A 176 24.27 21.98 -37.18
CA GLY A 176 24.81 22.94 -38.15
C GLY A 176 26.22 23.35 -37.79
N GLY A 177 27.17 22.42 -37.88
CA GLY A 177 28.59 22.72 -37.72
C GLY A 177 29.05 23.73 -38.77
N GLY A 178 29.27 24.96 -38.35
CA GLY A 178 29.91 26.01 -39.13
C GLY A 178 30.22 27.18 -38.22
N GLU A 179 31.49 27.32 -37.86
CA GLU A 179 31.99 28.50 -37.14
C GLU A 179 31.57 29.81 -37.87
N PRO A 180 31.34 30.90 -37.14
CA PRO A 180 31.15 32.21 -37.76
C PRO A 180 32.49 32.69 -38.30
N GLU A 181 32.78 32.39 -39.56
CA GLU A 181 33.82 33.05 -40.35
C GLU A 181 33.57 34.59 -40.35
N PRO A 182 34.52 35.41 -39.88
CA PRO A 182 34.34 36.85 -39.79
C PRO A 182 34.56 37.48 -41.17
N GLY A 183 33.50 37.52 -41.99
CA GLY A 183 33.62 38.17 -43.30
C GLY A 183 32.40 38.14 -44.23
N ARG A 184 31.24 37.63 -43.82
CA ARG A 184 30.07 37.60 -44.72
C ARG A 184 29.21 38.86 -44.58
N GLU A 185 29.20 39.65 -45.64
CA GLU A 185 28.33 40.80 -45.85
C GLU A 185 26.83 40.48 -45.66
N PRO A 186 26.01 41.46 -45.23
CA PRO A 186 24.59 41.27 -44.95
C PRO A 186 23.81 41.18 -46.27
N GLY A 187 23.62 39.97 -46.77
CA GLY A 187 22.93 39.80 -48.05
C GLY A 187 22.67 38.35 -48.41
N GLN A 188 21.71 37.73 -47.71
CA GLN A 188 20.78 36.73 -48.27
C GLN A 188 19.80 36.29 -47.17
N PRO A 189 18.47 36.48 -47.36
CA PRO A 189 17.50 35.83 -46.49
C PRO A 189 17.60 34.32 -46.77
N ALA A 190 18.03 33.55 -45.78
CA ALA A 190 17.86 32.10 -45.81
C ALA A 190 16.37 31.81 -46.02
N GLY A 191 16.03 31.28 -47.19
CA GLY A 191 14.64 31.05 -47.57
C GLY A 191 13.92 30.12 -46.59
N ARG A 192 12.81 30.61 -46.04
CA ARG A 192 11.61 29.88 -45.59
C ARG A 192 11.74 28.74 -44.55
N PRO A 193 12.37 28.91 -43.37
CA PRO A 193 12.07 28.06 -42.21
C PRO A 193 10.67 28.29 -41.64
N GLU A 194 10.13 29.51 -41.79
CA GLU A 194 8.83 29.91 -41.21
C GLU A 194 7.63 29.25 -41.88
N GLU A 195 7.67 29.02 -43.20
CA GLU A 195 6.57 28.35 -43.91
C GLU A 195 6.51 26.85 -43.57
N ASP A 196 7.66 26.19 -43.43
CA ASP A 196 7.73 24.78 -43.02
C ASP A 196 7.33 24.60 -41.56
N TYR A 197 7.65 25.57 -40.71
CA TYR A 197 7.20 25.59 -39.32
C TYR A 197 5.69 25.82 -39.23
N ALA A 198 5.14 26.76 -40.01
CA ALA A 198 3.70 27.00 -40.09
C ALA A 198 2.93 25.74 -40.54
N ARG A 199 3.44 25.02 -41.54
CA ARG A 199 2.86 23.74 -42.00
C ARG A 199 2.90 22.66 -40.91
N LYS A 200 4.02 22.53 -40.20
CA LYS A 200 4.13 21.57 -39.08
C LYS A 200 3.19 21.94 -37.93
N CYS A 201 3.02 23.23 -37.64
CA CYS A 201 2.03 23.68 -36.65
C CYS A 201 0.61 23.32 -37.08
N GLU A 202 0.28 23.50 -38.37
CA GLU A 202 -1.01 23.12 -38.93
C GLU A 202 -1.24 21.60 -38.84
N GLU A 203 -0.22 20.79 -39.13
CA GLU A 203 -0.25 19.33 -38.96
C GLU A 203 -0.46 18.92 -37.49
N VAL A 204 0.23 19.58 -36.55
CA VAL A 204 0.05 19.33 -35.12
C VAL A 204 -1.37 19.68 -34.67
N LEU A 205 -1.94 20.78 -35.16
CA LEU A 205 -3.32 21.17 -34.86
C LEU A 205 -4.31 20.11 -35.39
N GLN A 206 -4.13 19.65 -36.63
CA GLN A 206 -4.97 18.59 -37.21
C GLN A 206 -4.89 17.28 -36.40
N LEU A 207 -3.70 16.88 -35.95
CA LEU A 207 -3.53 15.70 -35.10
C LEU A 207 -4.16 15.88 -33.72
N GLN A 208 -4.13 17.09 -33.16
CA GLN A 208 -4.80 17.40 -31.89
C GLN A 208 -6.32 17.31 -32.02
N GLU A 209 -6.90 17.82 -33.10
CA GLU A 209 -8.34 17.68 -33.39
C GLU A 209 -8.73 16.21 -33.56
N GLN A 210 -7.94 15.43 -34.30
CA GLN A 210 -8.18 13.98 -34.46
C GLN A 210 -8.09 13.24 -33.13
N ARG A 211 -7.12 13.58 -32.27
CA ARG A 211 -7.00 13.01 -30.93
C ARG A 211 -8.24 13.34 -30.08
N ALA A 212 -8.70 14.59 -30.11
CA ALA A 212 -9.89 15.00 -29.36
C ALA A 212 -11.13 14.23 -29.82
N GLN A 213 -11.32 14.05 -31.12
CA GLN A 213 -12.41 13.25 -31.68
C GLN A 213 -12.34 11.77 -31.24
N GLN A 214 -11.13 11.20 -31.19
CA GLN A 214 -10.93 9.83 -30.70
C GLN A 214 -11.20 9.70 -29.20
N GLU A 215 -10.83 10.70 -28.40
CA GLU A 215 -11.10 10.74 -26.97
C GLU A 215 -12.61 10.85 -26.69
N GLU A 216 -13.34 11.70 -27.41
CA GLU A 216 -14.79 11.80 -27.31
C GLU A 216 -15.49 10.46 -27.67
N LEU A 217 -15.02 9.79 -28.73
CA LEU A 217 -15.54 8.47 -29.10
C LEU A 217 -15.27 7.42 -28.02
N LEU A 218 -14.10 7.46 -27.38
CA LEU A 218 -13.77 6.57 -26.27
C LEU A 218 -14.66 6.83 -25.05
N GLU A 219 -14.93 8.09 -24.73
CA GLU A 219 -15.83 8.47 -23.63
C GLU A 219 -17.25 7.98 -23.89
N HIS A 220 -17.76 8.17 -25.12
CA HIS A 220 -19.06 7.67 -25.53
C HIS A 220 -19.15 6.14 -25.41
N LEU A 221 -18.18 5.41 -25.98
CA LEU A 221 -18.16 3.94 -25.91
C LEU A 221 -18.01 3.45 -24.47
N ALA A 222 -17.24 4.14 -23.64
CA ALA A 222 -17.10 3.82 -22.21
C ALA A 222 -18.44 3.99 -21.47
N ALA A 223 -19.20 5.04 -21.79
CA ALA A 223 -20.54 5.24 -21.25
C ALA A 223 -21.50 4.12 -21.69
N GLU A 224 -21.51 3.78 -22.98
CA GLU A 224 -22.33 2.67 -23.52
C GLU A 224 -22.00 1.33 -22.84
N ILE A 225 -20.70 1.00 -22.69
CA ILE A 225 -20.27 -0.22 -21.99
C ILE A 225 -20.76 -0.21 -20.54
N GLN A 226 -20.66 0.94 -19.85
CA GLN A 226 -21.10 1.06 -18.47
C GLN A 226 -22.62 0.90 -18.34
N GLU A 227 -23.40 1.47 -19.27
CA GLU A 227 -24.84 1.31 -19.35
C GLU A 227 -25.22 -0.16 -19.60
N GLU A 228 -24.61 -0.80 -20.59
CA GLU A 228 -24.83 -2.23 -20.89
C GLU A 228 -24.50 -3.12 -19.69
N LEU A 229 -23.38 -2.86 -18.99
CA LEU A 229 -23.00 -3.60 -17.79
C LEU A 229 -24.04 -3.42 -16.67
N ASN A 230 -24.51 -2.19 -16.47
CA ASN A 230 -25.55 -1.89 -15.49
C ASN A 230 -26.87 -2.58 -15.84
N GLU A 231 -27.30 -2.53 -17.10
CA GLU A 231 -28.51 -3.20 -17.56
C GLU A 231 -28.44 -4.71 -17.36
N ARG A 232 -27.33 -5.34 -17.75
CA ARG A 232 -27.11 -6.78 -17.58
C ARG A 232 -27.06 -7.17 -16.10
N TRP A 233 -26.42 -6.35 -15.27
CA TRP A 233 -26.40 -6.54 -13.81
C TRP A 233 -27.81 -6.47 -13.22
N MET A 234 -28.58 -5.43 -13.58
CA MET A 234 -29.98 -5.25 -13.17
C MET A 234 -30.88 -6.39 -13.67
N LYS A 235 -30.68 -6.87 -14.91
CA LYS A 235 -31.43 -7.99 -15.48
C LYS A 235 -31.17 -9.30 -14.72
N ARG A 236 -29.91 -9.67 -14.51
CA ARG A 236 -29.55 -10.85 -13.70
C ARG A 236 -30.14 -10.76 -12.30
N ARG A 237 -30.13 -9.56 -11.71
CA ARG A 237 -30.69 -9.37 -10.37
C ARG A 237 -32.21 -9.50 -10.32
N ARG A 238 -32.92 -9.01 -11.33
CA ARG A 238 -34.37 -9.22 -11.48
C ARG A 238 -34.69 -10.71 -11.61
N GLU A 239 -33.94 -11.43 -12.45
CA GLU A 239 -34.09 -12.88 -12.64
C GLU A 239 -33.80 -13.66 -11.34
N GLU A 240 -32.77 -13.31 -10.58
CA GLU A 240 -32.48 -13.91 -9.26
C GLU A 240 -33.61 -13.67 -8.24
N LEU A 241 -34.20 -12.47 -8.22
CA LEU A 241 -35.33 -12.15 -7.35
C LEU A 241 -36.60 -12.88 -7.78
N GLU A 242 -36.88 -12.99 -9.08
CA GLU A 242 -38.02 -13.75 -9.61
C GLU A 242 -37.88 -15.25 -9.31
N LEU A 243 -36.67 -15.81 -9.42
CA LEU A 243 -36.38 -17.20 -9.04
C LEU A 243 -36.48 -17.42 -7.52
N ALA A 244 -36.09 -16.43 -6.71
CA ALA A 244 -36.27 -16.48 -5.25
C ALA A 244 -37.74 -16.35 -4.81
N VAL A 245 -38.61 -15.84 -5.67
CA VAL A 245 -40.07 -15.66 -5.44
C VAL A 245 -40.90 -16.80 -6.11
N GLY A 246 -40.26 -17.81 -6.69
CA GLY A 246 -40.91 -18.99 -7.32
C GLY A 246 -41.85 -19.80 -6.39
N PRO A 247 -42.76 -20.60 -6.97
CA PRO A 247 -44.16 -20.74 -6.54
C PRO A 247 -44.33 -21.50 -5.23
N GLY A 248 -44.48 -20.76 -4.13
CA GLY A 248 -44.85 -21.33 -2.83
C GLY A 248 -45.84 -20.50 -2.00
N LEU A 249 -46.29 -19.33 -2.48
CA LEU A 249 -47.09 -18.39 -1.67
C LEU A 249 -48.26 -17.71 -2.40
N ALA A 250 -48.67 -18.22 -3.56
CA ALA A 250 -49.77 -17.62 -4.34
C ALA A 250 -51.07 -18.44 -4.36
N ASP A 251 -51.14 -19.59 -3.69
CA ASP A 251 -52.37 -20.39 -3.56
C ASP A 251 -52.49 -20.96 -2.13
N THR A 252 -52.85 -20.10 -1.18
CA THR A 252 -53.66 -20.52 -0.02
C THR A 252 -54.58 -19.37 0.28
N ASP A 253 -55.68 -19.35 -0.48
CA ASP A 253 -56.91 -18.69 -0.08
C ASP A 253 -57.31 -19.11 1.33
N CYS A 254 -58.06 -18.21 1.93
CA CYS A 254 -58.60 -18.28 3.26
C CYS A 254 -59.16 -19.65 3.66
N ASP A 255 -58.99 -19.89 4.97
CA ASP A 255 -59.90 -20.59 5.85
C ASP A 255 -59.40 -21.92 6.44
N THR A 256 -59.62 -22.02 7.75
CA THR A 256 -59.59 -23.20 8.61
C THR A 256 -58.26 -23.88 9.00
N THR A 257 -57.92 -23.61 10.27
CA THR A 257 -57.58 -24.58 11.35
C THR A 257 -56.15 -24.48 11.88
N GLU A 258 -56.07 -24.07 13.14
CA GLU A 258 -54.89 -24.11 13.98
C GLU A 258 -54.26 -25.51 14.02
N LEU A 259 -52.93 -25.58 13.90
CA LEU A 259 -51.99 -26.15 14.87
C LEU A 259 -50.71 -26.67 14.18
N SER A 260 -49.58 -26.45 14.87
CA SER A 260 -48.28 -27.11 14.71
C SER A 260 -47.26 -26.46 13.76
N GLY A 261 -46.59 -25.42 14.28
CA GLY A 261 -45.15 -25.45 14.56
C GLY A 261 -44.16 -25.86 13.45
N GLY A 262 -43.37 -24.87 13.02
CA GLY A 262 -41.96 -25.05 12.64
C GLY A 262 -41.68 -25.13 11.14
N GLY A 263 -41.45 -23.98 10.50
CA GLY A 263 -40.82 -23.97 9.17
C GLY A 263 -41.00 -22.70 8.33
N GLY A 264 -41.99 -21.85 8.61
CA GLY A 264 -42.30 -20.68 7.75
C GLY A 264 -41.43 -19.44 7.98
N GLY A 265 -40.99 -19.20 9.23
CA GLY A 265 -40.32 -17.93 9.58
C GLY A 265 -38.87 -17.79 9.11
N GLU A 266 -38.15 -18.89 8.90
CA GLU A 266 -36.75 -18.83 8.44
C GLU A 266 -36.64 -18.40 6.96
N GLY A 267 -37.60 -18.81 6.12
CA GLY A 267 -37.66 -18.40 4.72
C GLY A 267 -38.00 -16.93 4.55
N GLU A 268 -38.95 -16.41 5.35
CA GLU A 268 -39.35 -15.01 5.33
C GLU A 268 -38.22 -14.07 5.79
N LEU A 269 -37.54 -14.43 6.89
CA LEU A 269 -36.37 -13.69 7.38
C LEU A 269 -35.19 -13.73 6.39
N HIS A 270 -35.00 -14.84 5.67
CA HIS A 270 -33.97 -14.95 4.64
C HIS A 270 -34.28 -14.06 3.43
N LEU A 271 -35.55 -13.98 3.02
CA LEU A 271 -36.00 -13.08 1.95
C LEU A 271 -35.86 -11.60 2.35
N GLU A 272 -36.19 -11.26 3.61
CA GLU A 272 -35.94 -9.92 4.15
C GLU A 272 -34.45 -9.59 4.21
N HIS A 273 -33.61 -10.54 4.63
CA HIS A 273 -32.17 -10.37 4.65
C HIS A 273 -31.59 -10.09 3.26
N GLU A 274 -32.01 -10.87 2.25
CA GLU A 274 -31.59 -10.65 0.86
C GLU A 274 -32.13 -9.32 0.32
N ARG A 275 -33.33 -8.88 0.71
CA ARG A 275 -33.88 -7.56 0.36
C ARG A 275 -33.09 -6.40 0.98
N VAL A 276 -32.70 -6.52 2.25
CA VAL A 276 -31.89 -5.48 2.90
C VAL A 276 -30.48 -5.45 2.28
N LYS A 277 -29.91 -6.62 1.97
CA LYS A 277 -28.62 -6.73 1.29
C LYS A 277 -28.65 -6.11 -0.10
N THR A 278 -29.74 -6.24 -0.86
CA THR A 278 -29.87 -5.54 -2.15
C THR A 278 -29.95 -4.04 -1.96
N GLN A 279 -30.81 -3.56 -1.06
CA GLN A 279 -30.94 -2.14 -0.77
C GLN A 279 -29.60 -1.53 -0.33
N LEU A 280 -28.83 -2.25 0.48
CA LEU A 280 -27.49 -1.85 0.86
C LEU A 280 -26.54 -1.83 -0.34
N SER A 281 -26.53 -2.88 -1.17
CA SER A 281 -25.66 -2.92 -2.35
C SER A 281 -25.97 -1.81 -3.38
N THR A 282 -27.25 -1.49 -3.60
CA THR A 282 -27.66 -0.41 -4.51
C THR A 282 -27.33 0.95 -3.90
N SER A 283 -27.60 1.14 -2.60
CA SER A 283 -27.22 2.37 -1.88
C SER A 283 -25.70 2.59 -1.88
N LEU A 284 -24.90 1.52 -1.78
CA LEU A 284 -23.44 1.57 -1.83
C LEU A 284 -22.95 1.94 -3.22
N TYR A 285 -23.52 1.34 -4.28
CA TYR A 285 -23.18 1.69 -5.66
C TYR A 285 -23.52 3.15 -5.97
N ILE A 286 -24.74 3.59 -5.63
CA ILE A 286 -25.16 4.98 -5.81
C ILE A 286 -24.26 5.91 -4.98
N GLY A 287 -23.98 5.57 -3.72
CA GLY A 287 -23.11 6.35 -2.85
C GLY A 287 -21.69 6.47 -3.41
N LEU A 288 -21.13 5.39 -3.94
CA LEU A 288 -19.81 5.39 -4.57
C LEU A 288 -19.82 6.25 -5.85
N LYS A 289 -20.85 6.14 -6.68
CA LYS A 289 -21.00 6.95 -7.89
C LYS A 289 -21.13 8.44 -7.56
N LEU A 290 -21.98 8.79 -6.60
CA LEU A 290 -22.10 10.16 -6.11
C LEU A 290 -20.77 10.66 -5.51
N SER A 291 -20.01 9.79 -4.81
CA SER A 291 -18.69 10.19 -4.31
C SER A 291 -17.69 10.45 -5.44
N THR A 292 -17.69 9.64 -6.51
CA THR A 292 -16.81 9.87 -7.66
C THR A 292 -17.20 11.13 -8.41
N ASP A 293 -18.49 11.40 -8.56
CA ASP A 293 -18.99 12.59 -9.25
C ASP A 293 -18.71 13.86 -8.42
N LEU A 294 -18.82 13.78 -7.08
CA LEU A 294 -18.44 14.86 -6.17
C LEU A 294 -16.93 15.16 -6.22
N GLU A 295 -16.07 14.13 -6.26
CA GLU A 295 -14.63 14.34 -6.39
C GLU A 295 -14.28 14.97 -7.75
N ALA A 296 -14.93 14.58 -8.84
CA ALA A 296 -14.76 15.22 -10.14
C ALA A 296 -15.15 16.71 -10.13
N VAL A 297 -16.32 17.05 -9.57
CA VAL A 297 -16.76 18.45 -9.45
C VAL A 297 -15.83 19.26 -8.53
N LYS A 298 -15.32 18.66 -7.45
CA LYS A 298 -14.31 19.32 -6.61
C LYS A 298 -13.01 19.59 -7.38
N THR A 299 -12.52 18.63 -8.16
CA THR A 299 -11.31 18.87 -8.96
C THR A 299 -11.51 19.95 -10.01
N ASP A 300 -12.69 20.04 -10.62
CA ASP A 300 -13.03 21.10 -11.58
C ASP A 300 -13.13 22.47 -10.88
N LEU A 301 -13.73 22.52 -9.69
CA LEU A 301 -13.80 23.73 -8.88
C LEU A 301 -12.40 24.20 -8.47
N ASP A 302 -11.53 23.30 -8.03
CA ASP A 302 -10.14 23.62 -7.69
C ASP A 302 -9.37 24.14 -8.90
N CYS A 303 -9.57 23.54 -10.08
CA CYS A 303 -8.94 23.98 -11.33
C CYS A 303 -9.42 25.39 -11.73
N THR A 304 -10.74 25.63 -11.69
CA THR A 304 -11.31 26.94 -12.01
C THR A 304 -10.89 28.00 -10.99
N GLN A 305 -10.82 27.66 -9.69
CA GLN A 305 -10.34 28.57 -8.65
C GLN A 305 -8.89 28.98 -8.88
N ARG A 306 -8.00 28.02 -9.19
CA ARG A 306 -6.60 28.35 -9.55
C ARG A 306 -6.54 29.26 -10.79
N ALA A 307 -7.34 28.98 -11.81
CA ALA A 307 -7.40 29.83 -13.00
C ALA A 307 -7.86 31.27 -12.67
N TRP A 308 -8.82 31.43 -11.76
CA TRP A 308 -9.23 32.75 -11.25
C TRP A 308 -8.12 33.46 -10.49
N GLU A 309 -7.44 32.76 -9.58
CA GLU A 309 -6.30 33.31 -8.82
C GLU A 309 -5.15 33.73 -9.76
N ASP A 310 -4.89 32.97 -10.82
CA ASP A 310 -3.91 33.29 -11.84
C ASP A 310 -4.29 34.57 -12.60
N LYS A 311 -5.57 34.68 -13.00
CA LYS A 311 -6.10 35.87 -13.69
C LYS A 311 -6.11 37.10 -12.80
N GLU A 312 -6.43 36.97 -11.53
CA GLU A 312 -6.37 38.08 -10.58
C GLU A 312 -4.93 38.56 -10.37
N ARG A 313 -3.97 37.65 -10.25
CA ARG A 313 -2.54 38.02 -10.19
C ARG A 313 -2.05 38.69 -11.47
N GLU A 314 -2.54 38.26 -12.63
CA GLU A 314 -2.25 38.91 -13.91
C GLU A 314 -2.80 40.34 -13.95
N LEU A 315 -4.07 40.55 -13.56
CA LEU A 315 -4.68 41.87 -13.49
C LEU A 315 -3.98 42.80 -12.49
N GLN A 316 -3.58 42.30 -11.32
CA GLN A 316 -2.82 43.06 -10.34
C GLN A 316 -1.47 43.52 -10.90
N ARG A 317 -0.73 42.62 -11.58
CA ARG A 317 0.52 42.99 -12.25
C ARG A 317 0.30 44.04 -13.33
N LEU A 318 -0.77 43.91 -14.13
CA LEU A 318 -1.09 44.89 -15.16
C LEU A 318 -1.42 46.27 -14.56
N LEU A 319 -2.18 46.31 -13.46
CA LEU A 319 -2.45 47.55 -12.72
C LEU A 319 -1.19 48.18 -12.15
N GLU A 320 -0.28 47.38 -11.57
CA GLU A 320 1.03 47.85 -11.11
C GLU A 320 1.84 48.44 -12.27
N THR A 321 1.90 47.76 -13.42
CA THR A 321 2.61 48.28 -14.60
C THR A 321 2.00 49.58 -15.11
N LEU A 322 0.67 49.69 -15.18
CA LEU A 322 -0.02 50.93 -15.55
C LEU A 322 0.29 52.06 -14.56
N GLY A 323 0.23 51.79 -13.25
CA GLY A 323 0.58 52.78 -12.23
C GLY A 323 2.03 53.26 -12.31
N THR A 324 2.98 52.39 -12.66
CA THR A 324 4.37 52.80 -12.88
C THR A 324 4.56 53.65 -14.14
N LEU A 325 3.74 53.42 -15.18
CA LEU A 325 3.77 54.22 -16.41
C LEU A 325 3.13 55.60 -16.18
N ASP A 326 2.03 55.66 -15.44
CA ASP A 326 1.33 56.92 -15.11
C ASP A 326 2.19 57.85 -14.22
N VAL A 327 2.99 57.28 -13.31
CA VAL A 327 3.97 58.03 -12.50
C VAL A 327 5.19 58.48 -13.33
N ALA A 328 5.54 57.75 -14.39
CA ALA A 328 6.64 58.11 -15.29
C ALA A 328 6.25 59.17 -16.34
N GLU A 329 4.96 59.37 -16.58
CA GLU A 329 4.40 60.33 -17.55
C GLU A 329 4.00 61.68 -16.91
N ALA A 330 4.10 61.80 -15.58
CA ALA A 330 3.91 63.07 -14.87
C ALA A 330 5.17 63.98 -15.03
N PRO A 331 5.02 65.22 -15.54
CA PRO A 331 6.13 66.10 -15.94
C PRO A 331 6.96 66.69 -14.80
#